data_AF-A0A951DWJ8-F1
#
_entry.id   AF-A0A951DWJ8-F1
#
_cell.length_a   1.000
_cell.length_b   1.000
_cell.length_c   1.000
_cell.angle_alpha   90.00
_cell.angle_beta   90.00
_cell.angle_gamma   90.00
#
_symmetry.space_group_name_H-M   'P 1'
#
loop_
_entity.id
_entity.type
_entity.pdbx_description
1 polymer ?
#
loop_
_entity_poly.entity_id
_entity_poly.type
_entity_poly.pdbx_seq_one_letter_code
_entity_poly.pdbx_strand_id
1 'polypeptide(L)'
;MYFDLPSRRRNERPKLLPLKVKLTPDAEWSFIDVDQEVYPFLVLLPLFRMPDDLSGYTTSGNRGAVAQRFWIRGASFRDGITRHLDILAAKLKVAAIEPQGSASVPEFIRMLAKIAHAFAVAELGLNAFSPLLMPIIRDDETSNCAQHIGGV
;
A
#
# COMPACT_ATOMS: atom_id res chain seq x y z
N MET A 1 -1.82 0.79 -23.33
CA MET A 1 -2.43 1.08 -22.00
C MET A 1 -2.25 -0.14 -21.09
N TYR A 2 -1.28 -0.11 -20.18
CA TYR A 2 -0.74 -1.33 -19.54
C TYR A 2 -1.65 -2.01 -18.50
N PHE A 3 -2.70 -1.34 -18.01
CA PHE A 3 -3.46 -1.86 -16.86
C PHE A 3 -4.93 -2.08 -17.11
N ASP A 4 -5.53 -1.37 -18.06
CA ASP A 4 -6.99 -1.26 -18.29
C ASP A 4 -7.86 -1.33 -17.02
N LEU A 5 -7.31 -0.89 -15.89
CA LEU A 5 -7.96 -1.06 -14.60
C LEU A 5 -9.25 -0.25 -14.63
N PRO A 6 -10.35 -0.75 -14.05
CA PRO A 6 -11.58 0.00 -13.99
C PRO A 6 -11.32 1.36 -13.31
N SER A 7 -11.67 2.45 -13.99
CA SER A 7 -11.65 3.77 -13.37
C SER A 7 -12.88 4.54 -13.79
N ARG A 8 -13.50 5.20 -12.82
CA ARG A 8 -14.62 6.12 -13.05
C ARG A 8 -14.20 7.35 -13.86
N ARG A 9 -12.90 7.60 -14.00
CA ARG A 9 -12.30 8.78 -14.68
C ARG A 9 -11.28 8.36 -15.75
N ARG A 10 -11.66 7.45 -16.65
CA ARG A 10 -10.75 6.89 -17.67
C ARG A 10 -10.14 7.95 -18.60
N ASN A 11 -10.93 8.95 -18.98
CA ASN A 11 -10.51 10.01 -19.91
C ASN A 11 -9.69 11.12 -19.24
N GLU A 12 -9.71 11.20 -17.91
CA GLU A 12 -8.99 12.21 -17.12
C GLU A 12 -7.68 11.65 -16.52
N ARG A 13 -7.27 10.43 -16.91
CA ARG A 13 -6.06 9.82 -16.37
C ARG A 13 -4.83 10.64 -16.77
N PRO A 14 -3.90 10.88 -15.83
CA PRO A 14 -2.66 11.56 -16.14
C PRO A 14 -1.87 10.73 -17.17
N LYS A 15 -1.42 11.39 -18.24
CA LYS A 15 -0.58 10.75 -19.27
C LYS A 15 0.86 10.64 -18.82
N LEU A 16 1.31 11.62 -18.03
CA LEU A 16 2.64 11.71 -17.47
C LEU A 16 2.58 11.59 -15.95
N LEU A 17 3.58 10.96 -15.36
CA LEU A 17 3.72 10.79 -13.92
C LEU A 17 5.11 11.26 -13.48
N PRO A 18 5.22 11.96 -12.33
CA PRO A 18 6.49 12.46 -11.84
C PRO A 18 7.33 11.30 -11.30
N LEU A 19 8.52 11.13 -11.85
CA LEU A 19 9.49 10.12 -11.46
C LEU A 19 10.68 10.79 -10.78
N LYS A 20 11.01 10.32 -9.57
CA LYS A 20 12.15 10.84 -8.81
C LYS A 20 13.46 10.26 -9.33
N VAL A 21 14.40 11.12 -9.68
CA VAL A 21 15.66 10.75 -10.35
C VAL A 21 16.86 11.56 -9.85
N LYS A 22 18.04 11.00 -10.06
CA LYS A 22 19.32 11.74 -10.02
C LYS A 22 19.84 11.92 -11.43
N LEU A 23 20.08 13.17 -11.85
CA LEU A 23 20.61 13.45 -13.20
C LEU A 23 22.05 12.99 -13.36
N THR A 24 22.89 13.19 -12.34
CA THR A 24 24.26 12.66 -12.23
C THR A 24 24.44 11.99 -10.87
N PRO A 25 25.48 11.17 -10.64
CA PRO A 25 25.69 10.48 -9.36
C PRO A 25 25.69 11.41 -8.14
N ASP A 26 26.29 12.60 -8.32
CA ASP A 26 26.47 13.61 -7.27
C ASP A 26 25.35 14.67 -7.24
N ALA A 27 24.39 14.60 -8.16
CA ALA A 27 23.26 15.54 -8.17
C ALA A 27 22.28 15.25 -7.03
N GLU A 28 21.57 16.30 -6.63
CA GLU A 28 20.38 16.21 -5.78
C GLU A 28 19.23 15.48 -6.50
N TRP A 29 18.35 14.89 -5.70
CA TRP A 29 17.14 14.28 -6.22
C TRP A 29 16.20 15.34 -6.82
N SER A 30 15.69 15.05 -8.01
CA SER A 30 14.74 15.89 -8.74
C SER A 30 13.62 15.04 -9.32
N PHE A 31 12.63 15.67 -9.95
CA PHE A 31 11.53 14.97 -10.61
C PHE A 31 11.55 15.25 -12.10
N ILE A 32 11.30 14.20 -12.89
CA ILE A 32 11.05 14.30 -14.32
C ILE A 32 9.73 13.61 -14.65
N ASP A 33 8.97 14.18 -15.57
CA ASP A 33 7.71 13.59 -16.02
C ASP A 33 7.98 12.49 -17.04
N VAL A 34 7.40 11.30 -16.83
CA VAL A 34 7.52 10.17 -17.76
C VAL A 34 6.14 9.61 -18.11
N ASP A 35 6.01 9.00 -19.28
CA ASP A 35 4.76 8.36 -19.69
C ASP A 35 4.30 7.31 -18.67
N GLN A 36 3.01 7.34 -18.35
CA GLN A 36 2.40 6.36 -17.43
C GLN A 36 2.64 4.90 -17.86
N GLU A 37 2.88 4.65 -19.15
CA GLU A 37 3.08 3.30 -19.69
C GLU A 37 4.45 2.71 -19.33
N VAL A 38 5.44 3.56 -19.03
CA VAL A 38 6.78 3.14 -18.62
C VAL A 38 7.06 3.42 -17.15
N TYR A 39 6.10 4.01 -16.42
CA TYR A 39 6.28 4.36 -15.02
C TYR A 39 6.47 3.12 -14.14
N PRO A 40 7.55 3.02 -13.35
CA PRO A 40 7.73 1.94 -12.40
C PRO A 40 6.81 2.14 -11.20
N PHE A 41 6.14 1.10 -10.72
CA PHE A 41 5.28 1.19 -9.53
C PHE A 41 5.65 0.13 -8.49
N LEU A 42 5.38 0.48 -7.23
CA LEU A 42 5.55 -0.40 -6.09
C LEU A 42 4.17 -0.84 -5.60
N VAL A 43 4.02 -2.14 -5.38
CA VAL A 43 2.91 -2.68 -4.60
C VAL A 43 3.38 -2.77 -3.15
N LEU A 44 2.66 -2.07 -2.28
CA LEU A 44 2.93 -2.03 -0.84
C LEU A 44 1.79 -2.74 -0.11
N LEU A 45 2.15 -3.69 0.76
CA LEU A 45 1.22 -4.30 1.71
C LEU A 45 1.76 -4.09 3.12
N PRO A 46 1.02 -3.41 4.01
CA PRO A 46 1.43 -3.28 5.40
C PRO A 46 1.43 -4.65 6.08
N LEU A 47 2.49 -4.95 6.81
CA LEU A 47 2.62 -6.18 7.59
C LEU A 47 2.40 -5.87 9.06
N PHE A 48 1.38 -6.50 9.63
CA PHE A 48 1.08 -6.44 11.05
C PHE A 48 1.43 -7.77 11.71
N ARG A 49 1.95 -7.69 12.95
CA ARG A 49 2.17 -8.87 13.78
C ARG A 49 0.82 -9.51 14.13
N MET A 50 0.84 -10.81 14.39
CA MET A 50 -0.34 -11.52 14.90
C MET A 50 -0.88 -10.83 16.17
N PRO A 51 -2.22 -10.67 16.30
CA PRO A 51 -2.83 -10.19 17.53
C PRO A 51 -2.38 -10.94 18.78
N ASP A 52 -2.36 -10.24 19.91
CA ASP A 52 -1.89 -10.77 21.20
C ASP A 52 -2.80 -11.91 21.66
N ASP A 53 -4.11 -11.72 21.55
CA ASP A 53 -5.13 -12.71 21.92
C ASP A 53 -4.99 -14.03 21.15
N LEU A 54 -4.43 -14.00 19.93
CA LEU A 54 -4.22 -15.19 19.10
C LEU A 54 -2.81 -15.78 19.24
N SER A 55 -1.84 -15.00 19.72
CA SER A 55 -0.44 -15.41 19.83
C SER A 55 -0.01 -15.74 21.26
N GLY A 56 -0.81 -15.36 22.26
CA GLY A 56 -0.52 -15.56 23.68
C GLY A 56 0.54 -14.60 24.24
N TYR A 57 1.10 -13.71 23.41
CA TYR A 57 2.02 -12.67 23.85
C TYR A 57 1.22 -11.45 24.32
N THR A 58 1.63 -10.83 25.42
CA THR A 58 1.08 -9.53 25.85
C THR A 58 2.10 -8.45 25.56
N THR A 59 1.82 -7.61 24.58
CA THR A 59 2.63 -6.44 24.23
C THR A 59 2.06 -5.23 24.95
N SER A 60 2.88 -4.50 25.71
CA SER A 60 2.45 -3.26 26.36
C SER A 60 2.52 -2.06 25.40
N GLY A 61 1.59 -1.11 25.55
CA GLY A 61 1.59 0.16 24.84
C GLY A 61 0.68 0.26 23.61
N ASN A 62 0.59 1.47 23.06
CA ASN A 62 -0.22 1.77 21.87
C ASN A 62 0.55 1.33 20.61
N ARG A 63 0.01 0.37 19.85
CA ARG A 63 0.69 -0.19 18.67
C ARG A 63 0.53 0.64 17.40
N GLY A 64 -0.41 1.59 17.41
CA GLY A 64 -0.70 2.46 16.28
C GLY A 64 -1.36 1.75 15.10
N ALA A 65 -1.89 2.55 14.18
CA ALA A 65 -2.16 2.15 12.80
C ALA A 65 -0.87 2.01 11.97
N VAL A 66 0.28 2.31 12.57
CA VAL A 66 1.54 2.46 11.85
C VAL A 66 2.15 1.08 11.60
N ALA A 67 2.12 0.65 10.35
CA ALA A 67 2.90 -0.50 9.92
C ALA A 67 4.39 -0.11 9.87
N GLN A 68 5.20 -0.70 10.74
CA GLN A 68 6.66 -0.54 10.72
C GLN A 68 7.33 -1.34 9.59
N ARG A 69 6.60 -2.30 9.01
CA ARG A 69 7.09 -3.18 7.95
C ARG A 69 6.07 -3.22 6.83
N PHE A 70 6.56 -3.14 5.61
CA PHE A 70 5.78 -3.36 4.41
C PHE A 70 6.39 -4.52 3.64
N TRP A 71 5.54 -5.39 3.12
CA TRP A 71 5.91 -6.21 1.99
C TRP A 71 5.88 -5.32 0.76
N ILE A 72 7.05 -5.17 0.13
CA ILE A 72 7.23 -4.34 -1.05
C ILE A 72 7.53 -5.26 -2.21
N ARG A 73 6.75 -5.11 -3.29
CA ARG A 73 7.13 -5.65 -4.60
C ARG A 73 7.22 -4.51 -5.58
N GLY A 74 8.43 -4.30 -6.08
CA GLY A 74 8.61 -3.59 -7.33
C GLY A 74 8.01 -4.43 -8.45
N ALA A 75 7.10 -3.84 -9.20
CA ALA A 75 6.46 -4.51 -10.31
C ALA A 75 6.87 -3.83 -11.62
N SER A 76 7.40 -4.65 -12.53
CA SER A 76 7.42 -4.39 -13.97
C SER A 76 6.97 -5.68 -14.64
N PHE A 77 5.94 -5.59 -15.48
CA PHE A 77 5.26 -6.77 -16.04
C PHE A 77 6.01 -7.50 -17.14
N ARG A 78 7.17 -6.99 -17.58
CA ARG A 78 7.92 -7.59 -18.69
C ARG A 78 9.17 -8.32 -18.21
N ASP A 79 10.02 -7.64 -17.46
CA ASP A 79 11.40 -8.07 -17.25
C ASP A 79 11.87 -7.99 -15.80
N GLY A 80 10.94 -7.75 -14.87
CA GLY A 80 11.25 -7.45 -13.46
C GLY A 80 11.66 -5.99 -13.24
N ILE A 81 11.50 -5.52 -12.01
CA ILE A 81 11.65 -4.09 -11.69
C ILE A 81 13.07 -3.58 -11.96
N THR A 82 14.11 -4.34 -11.61
CA THR A 82 15.51 -3.89 -11.76
C THR A 82 15.86 -3.61 -13.21
N ARG A 83 15.62 -4.58 -14.11
CA ARG A 83 15.91 -4.41 -15.54
C ARG A 83 15.09 -3.28 -16.16
N HIS A 84 13.85 -3.10 -15.73
CA HIS A 84 13.02 -1.98 -16.17
C HIS A 84 13.59 -0.63 -15.75
N LEU A 85 14.08 -0.52 -14.51
CA LEU A 85 14.74 0.68 -14.01
C LEU A 85 16.04 0.96 -14.77
N ASP A 86 16.85 -0.06 -15.06
CA ASP A 86 18.09 0.11 -15.83
C ASP A 86 17.82 0.64 -17.25
N ILE A 87 16.86 0.04 -17.96
CA ILE A 87 16.44 0.48 -19.29
C ILE A 87 15.91 1.91 -19.24
N LEU A 88 15.08 2.22 -18.24
CA LEU A 88 14.48 3.53 -18.10
C LEU A 88 15.53 4.59 -17.74
N ALA A 89 16.48 4.28 -16.86
CA ALA A 89 17.58 5.16 -16.49
C ALA A 89 18.46 5.49 -17.71
N ALA A 90 18.82 4.47 -18.51
CA ALA A 90 19.57 4.66 -19.74
C ALA A 90 18.81 5.52 -20.77
N LYS A 91 17.50 5.26 -20.96
CA LYS A 91 16.64 6.02 -21.87
C LYS A 91 16.54 7.50 -21.47
N LEU A 92 16.39 7.76 -20.17
CA LEU A 92 16.26 9.10 -19.61
C LEU A 92 17.61 9.80 -19.41
N LYS A 93 18.73 9.08 -19.61
CA LYS A 93 20.10 9.55 -19.36
C LYS A 93 20.29 10.08 -17.94
N VAL A 94 19.71 9.36 -16.97
CA VAL A 94 19.82 9.67 -15.54
C VAL A 94 20.72 8.65 -14.85
N ALA A 95 21.39 9.07 -13.78
CA ALA A 95 22.28 8.22 -13.01
C ALA A 95 21.52 7.23 -12.11
N ALA A 96 20.37 7.62 -11.56
CA ALA A 96 19.56 6.76 -10.71
C ALA A 96 18.07 7.14 -10.74
N ILE A 97 17.23 6.17 -10.42
CA ILE A 97 15.78 6.31 -10.25
C ILE A 97 15.40 5.81 -8.85
N GLU A 98 14.56 6.56 -8.16
CA GLU A 98 13.97 6.14 -6.88
C GLU A 98 12.45 5.96 -7.04
N PRO A 99 11.97 4.72 -7.24
CA PRO A 99 10.54 4.44 -7.22
C PRO A 99 9.97 4.79 -5.86
N GLN A 100 8.87 5.54 -5.85
CA GLN A 100 8.17 5.91 -4.63
C GLN A 100 6.84 5.17 -4.53
N GLY A 101 6.48 4.78 -3.32
CA GLY A 101 5.18 4.24 -3.00
C GLY A 101 4.71 4.81 -1.67
N SER A 102 3.42 5.11 -1.60
CA SER A 102 2.75 5.51 -0.37
C SER A 102 1.58 4.57 -0.10
N ALA A 103 1.28 4.36 1.18
CA ALA A 103 0.14 3.58 1.62
C ALA A 103 -0.58 4.32 2.73
N SER A 104 -1.90 4.45 2.59
CA SER A 104 -2.76 5.03 3.62
C SER A 104 -3.20 3.93 4.56
N VAL A 105 -2.41 3.70 5.61
CA VAL A 105 -2.58 2.53 6.49
C VAL A 105 -3.91 2.58 7.26
N PRO A 106 -4.35 3.72 7.84
CA PRO A 106 -5.66 3.79 8.52
C PRO A 106 -6.85 3.42 7.62
N GLU A 107 -6.87 3.91 6.38
CA GLU A 107 -7.93 3.62 5.40
C GLU A 107 -7.89 2.15 4.98
N PHE A 108 -6.69 1.59 4.80
CA PHE A 108 -6.51 0.16 4.51
C PHE A 108 -7.05 -0.71 5.65
N ILE A 109 -6.73 -0.38 6.91
CA ILE A 109 -7.26 -1.05 8.10
C ILE A 109 -8.78 -0.98 8.14
N ARG A 110 -9.36 0.20 7.89
CA ARG A 110 -10.81 0.38 7.91
C ARG A 110 -11.50 -0.43 6.82
N MET A 111 -10.90 -0.51 5.63
CA MET A 111 -11.38 -1.37 4.56
C MET A 111 -11.41 -2.84 5.01
N LEU A 112 -10.33 -3.34 5.62
CA LEU A 112 -10.29 -4.71 6.16
C LEU A 112 -11.33 -4.94 7.24
N ALA A 113 -11.50 -3.99 8.17
CA ALA A 113 -12.50 -4.09 9.23
C ALA A 113 -13.94 -4.17 8.67
N LYS A 114 -14.26 -3.36 7.66
CA LYS A 114 -15.55 -3.40 6.96
C LYS A 114 -15.78 -4.75 6.26
N ILE A 115 -14.75 -5.27 5.60
CA ILE A 115 -14.81 -6.59 4.94
C ILE A 115 -15.07 -7.68 5.98
N ALA A 116 -14.27 -7.75 7.04
CA ALA A 116 -14.42 -8.76 8.09
C ALA A 116 -15.80 -8.70 8.77
N HIS A 117 -16.30 -7.51 9.09
CA HIS A 117 -17.62 -7.33 9.68
C HIS A 117 -18.74 -7.75 8.71
N ALA A 118 -18.65 -7.39 7.42
CA ALA A 118 -19.63 -7.79 6.42
C ALA A 118 -19.67 -9.31 6.24
N PHE A 119 -18.51 -9.98 6.24
CA PHE A 119 -18.43 -11.43 6.24
C PHE A 119 -19.10 -12.03 7.48
N ALA A 120 -18.79 -11.53 8.68
CA ALA A 120 -19.41 -12.02 9.91
C ALA A 120 -20.94 -11.86 9.92
N VAL A 121 -21.47 -10.73 9.42
CA VAL A 121 -22.92 -10.50 9.29
C VAL A 121 -23.55 -11.45 8.27
N ALA A 122 -22.87 -11.72 7.15
CA ALA A 122 -23.37 -12.64 6.13
C ALA A 122 -23.45 -14.09 6.66
N GLU A 123 -22.46 -14.52 7.43
CA GLU A 123 -22.37 -15.88 7.95
C GLU A 123 -23.23 -16.11 9.21
N LEU A 124 -23.21 -15.17 10.15
CA LEU A 124 -23.85 -15.35 11.46
C LEU A 124 -25.23 -14.70 11.52
N GLY A 125 -25.50 -13.73 10.65
CA GLY A 125 -26.71 -12.91 10.67
C GLY A 125 -26.51 -11.56 11.35
N LEU A 126 -27.40 -10.61 11.01
CA LEU A 126 -27.42 -9.29 11.62
C LEU A 126 -27.78 -9.40 13.11
N ASN A 127 -26.98 -8.77 13.98
CA ASN A 127 -27.13 -8.80 15.44
C ASN A 127 -26.86 -10.17 16.11
N ALA A 128 -26.27 -11.14 15.41
CA ALA A 128 -25.97 -12.46 15.97
C ALA A 128 -24.66 -12.53 16.79
N PHE A 129 -23.89 -11.43 16.83
CA PHE A 129 -22.61 -11.35 17.53
C PHE A 129 -22.37 -9.94 18.07
N SER A 130 -21.47 -9.82 19.05
CA SER A 130 -21.01 -8.52 19.55
C SER A 130 -19.92 -7.98 18.60
N PRO A 131 -20.15 -6.84 17.89
CA PRO A 131 -19.28 -6.43 16.82
C PRO A 131 -18.04 -5.68 17.35
N LEU A 132 -16.92 -6.38 17.41
CA LEU A 132 -15.64 -5.86 17.92
C LEU A 132 -15.02 -4.73 17.07
N LEU A 133 -15.34 -4.68 15.78
CA LEU A 133 -14.68 -3.80 14.80
C LEU A 133 -15.39 -2.44 14.63
N MET A 134 -16.48 -2.19 15.34
CA MET A 134 -17.26 -0.95 15.17
C MET A 134 -16.46 0.33 15.43
N PRO A 135 -15.59 0.42 16.45
CA PRO A 135 -14.78 1.62 16.68
C PRO A 135 -13.84 1.93 15.50
N ILE A 136 -13.25 0.90 14.89
CA ILE A 136 -12.39 1.06 13.69
C ILE A 136 -13.22 1.51 12.47
N ILE A 137 -14.44 0.99 12.33
CA ILE A 137 -15.29 1.24 11.17
C ILE A 137 -15.93 2.63 11.20
N ARG A 138 -16.43 3.06 12.37
CA ARG A 138 -17.25 4.27 12.54
C ARG A 138 -16.50 5.45 13.14
N ASP A 139 -15.67 5.20 14.14
CA ASP A 139 -15.10 6.24 15.00
C ASP A 139 -13.65 6.57 14.63
N ASP A 140 -13.18 5.99 13.51
CA ASP A 140 -11.85 6.19 12.95
C ASP A 140 -10.72 5.83 13.93
N GLU A 141 -11.04 5.06 14.97
CA GLU A 141 -10.11 4.66 16.02
C GLU A 141 -9.21 3.54 15.53
N THR A 142 -8.11 3.93 14.91
CA THR A 142 -7.08 3.02 14.37
C THR A 142 -5.85 2.93 15.26
N SER A 143 -5.90 3.55 16.44
CA SER A 143 -4.80 3.59 17.42
C SER A 143 -4.30 2.19 17.76
N ASN A 144 -5.16 1.17 17.91
CA ASN A 144 -4.73 -0.17 18.32
C ASN A 144 -5.13 -1.28 17.34
N CYS A 145 -5.18 -0.99 16.04
CA CYS A 145 -5.68 -1.94 15.03
C CYS A 145 -4.86 -3.25 14.93
N ALA A 146 -3.61 -3.25 15.37
CA ALA A 146 -2.75 -4.44 15.41
C ALA A 146 -3.30 -5.53 16.34
N GLN A 147 -4.24 -5.20 17.24
CA GLN A 147 -5.00 -6.17 18.03
C GLN A 147 -6.06 -6.94 17.23
N HIS A 148 -6.39 -6.48 16.03
CA HIS A 148 -7.50 -7.03 15.25
C HIS A 148 -7.07 -7.56 13.88
N ILE A 149 -5.94 -7.07 13.35
CA ILE A 149 -5.45 -7.40 12.01
C ILE A 149 -3.97 -7.78 12.11
N GLY A 150 -3.61 -8.95 11.59
CA GLY A 150 -2.24 -9.45 11.55
C GLY A 150 -2.16 -10.95 11.28
N GLY A 151 -0.96 -11.45 11.03
CA GLY A 151 -0.76 -12.87 10.70
C GLY A 151 0.51 -13.12 9.90
N VAL A 152 1.66 -12.87 10.51
CA VAL A 152 2.97 -13.24 9.99
C VAL A 152 3.74 -13.97 11.08
#